data_AF-A0A7X0E9V0-F1
#
_entry.id   AF-A0A7X0E9V0-F1
#
_cell.length_a   1.000
_cell.length_b   1.000
_cell.length_c   1.000
_cell.angle_alpha   90.00
_cell.angle_beta   90.00
_cell.angle_gamma   90.00
#
_symmetry.space_group_name_H-M   'P 1'
#
loop_
_entity.id
_entity.type
_entity.pdbx_description
1 polymer ?
#
loop_
_entity_poly.entity_id
_entity_poly.type
_entity_poly.pdbx_seq_one_letter_code
_entity_poly.pdbx_strand_id
1 'polypeptide(L)'
;MDDIKADDGISNQLTVHSLALDIADHAARSEIELYSMQTRDVNGRRVFDTKKPREDSVDQESVSIVAKAVRYIELRGKALPYRLQRSGSLVWFEEPEPAISFAG
;
A
#
# COMPACT_ATOMS: atom_id res chain seq x y z
N MET A 1 4.03 4.05 49.56
CA MET A 1 4.25 2.97 48.58
C MET A 1 3.33 3.34 47.45
N ASP A 2 3.85 4.16 46.53
CA ASP A 2 3.04 4.79 45.49
C ASP A 2 2.87 3.80 44.35
N ASP A 3 1.64 3.33 44.16
CA ASP A 3 1.25 2.56 42.99
C ASP A 3 1.33 3.47 41.77
N ILE A 4 2.39 3.30 40.97
CA ILE A 4 2.50 3.88 39.64
C ILE A 4 1.37 3.26 38.80
N LYS A 5 0.25 3.97 38.67
CA LYS A 5 -0.78 3.67 37.66
C LYS A 5 -0.16 3.91 36.29
N ALA A 6 0.33 2.84 35.67
CA ALA A 6 0.79 2.87 34.30
C ALA A 6 -0.41 3.08 33.35
N ASP A 7 -0.48 4.27 32.78
CA ASP A 7 -0.32 4.46 31.33
C ASP A 7 -1.35 3.86 30.35
N ASP A 8 -2.63 3.81 30.70
CA ASP A 8 -3.71 3.46 29.76
C ASP A 8 -3.80 4.44 28.57
N GLY A 9 -3.34 5.69 28.75
CA GLY A 9 -3.42 6.75 27.74
C GLY A 9 -2.44 6.59 26.57
N ILE A 10 -1.17 6.25 26.84
CA ILE A 10 -0.16 6.09 25.79
C ILE A 10 -0.38 4.78 25.03
N SER A 11 -0.75 3.71 25.74
CA SER A 11 -1.08 2.42 25.11
C SER A 11 -2.22 2.55 24.09
N ASN A 12 -3.28 3.30 24.43
CA ASN A 12 -4.39 3.56 23.51
C ASN A 12 -4.02 4.49 22.33
N GLN A 13 -3.11 5.44 22.53
CA GLN A 13 -2.63 6.31 21.43
C GLN A 13 -1.76 5.52 20.44
N LEU A 14 -0.92 4.61 20.94
CA LEU A 14 -0.08 3.75 20.11
C LEU A 14 -0.92 2.78 19.27
N THR A 15 -2.00 2.22 19.82
CA THR A 15 -2.90 1.31 19.09
C THR A 15 -3.73 2.04 18.02
N VAL A 16 -4.21 3.25 18.31
CA VAL A 16 -4.92 4.06 17.30
C VAL A 16 -3.98 4.50 16.18
N HIS A 17 -2.73 4.83 16.53
CA HIS A 17 -1.73 5.22 15.53
C HIS A 17 -1.36 4.05 14.60
N SER A 18 -1.15 2.85 15.14
CA SER A 18 -0.88 1.67 14.30
C SER A 18 -2.05 1.36 13.38
N LEU A 19 -3.29 1.40 13.90
CA LEU A 19 -4.48 1.17 13.08
C LEU A 19 -4.62 2.21 11.96
N ALA A 20 -4.35 3.48 12.24
CA ALA A 20 -4.42 4.54 11.24
C ALA A 20 -3.39 4.33 10.11
N LEU A 21 -2.19 3.87 10.45
CA LEU A 21 -1.16 3.53 9.46
C LEU A 21 -1.58 2.33 8.61
N ASP A 22 -2.13 1.28 9.22
CA ASP A 22 -2.60 0.11 8.48
C ASP A 22 -3.70 0.51 7.48
N ILE A 23 -4.65 1.35 7.91
CA ILE A 23 -5.70 1.89 7.03
C ILE A 23 -5.08 2.69 5.88
N ALA A 24 -4.12 3.57 6.15
CA ALA A 24 -3.47 4.37 5.12
C ALA A 24 -2.68 3.51 4.11
N ASP A 25 -1.98 2.47 4.60
CA ASP A 25 -1.22 1.53 3.78
C ASP A 25 -2.13 0.70 2.86
N HIS A 26 -3.28 0.26 3.36
CA HIS A 26 -4.28 -0.43 2.57
C HIS A 26 -5.00 0.50 1.59
N ALA A 27 -5.33 1.72 2.01
CA ALA A 27 -5.97 2.72 1.17
C ALA A 27 -5.09 3.08 -0.03
N ALA A 28 -3.81 3.39 0.19
CA ALA A 28 -2.88 3.76 -0.87
C ALA A 28 -2.74 2.64 -1.92
N ARG A 29 -2.64 1.37 -1.50
CA ARG A 29 -2.63 0.25 -2.45
C ARG A 29 -3.94 0.17 -3.23
N SER A 30 -5.07 0.27 -2.53
CA SER A 30 -6.39 0.16 -3.15
C SER A 30 -6.64 1.28 -4.16
N GLU A 31 -6.18 2.50 -3.89
CA GLU A 31 -6.26 3.63 -4.81
C GLU A 31 -5.55 3.33 -6.14
N ILE A 32 -4.34 2.74 -6.10
CA ILE A 32 -3.63 2.34 -7.32
C ILE A 32 -4.42 1.28 -8.08
N GLU A 33 -4.90 0.25 -7.38
CA GLU A 33 -5.63 -0.88 -7.99
C GLU A 33 -6.99 -0.49 -8.58
N LEU A 34 -7.65 0.52 -8.00
CA LEU A 34 -8.98 0.99 -8.41
C LEU A 34 -8.93 2.02 -9.54
N TYR A 35 -8.02 2.99 -9.44
CA TYR A 35 -8.02 4.18 -10.30
C TYR A 35 -7.04 4.09 -11.48
N SER A 36 -6.07 3.18 -11.47
CA SER A 36 -5.13 3.02 -12.57
C SER A 36 -5.68 2.08 -13.64
N MET A 37 -5.32 2.33 -14.90
CA MET A 37 -5.47 1.36 -15.97
C MET A 37 -4.69 0.09 -15.62
N GLN A 38 -5.37 -1.06 -15.66
CA GLN A 38 -4.76 -2.36 -15.41
C GLN A 38 -4.44 -3.05 -16.75
N THR A 39 -3.25 -3.63 -16.84
CA THR A 39 -2.89 -4.57 -17.91
C THR A 39 -2.15 -5.79 -17.34
N ARG A 40 -1.74 -6.71 -18.20
CA ARG A 40 -0.87 -7.84 -17.85
C ARG A 40 0.46 -7.70 -18.56
N ASP A 41 1.55 -7.98 -17.84
CA ASP A 41 2.88 -8.09 -18.47
C ASP A 41 3.01 -9.41 -19.25
N VAL A 42 4.17 -9.60 -19.89
CA VAL A 42 4.51 -10.82 -20.64
C VAL A 42 4.54 -12.10 -19.78
N ASN A 43 4.61 -11.96 -18.45
CA ASN A 43 4.60 -13.06 -17.48
C ASN A 43 3.20 -13.26 -16.87
N GLY A 44 2.18 -12.55 -17.38
CA GLY A 44 0.81 -12.60 -16.86
C GLY A 44 0.60 -11.85 -15.54
N ARG A 45 1.61 -11.12 -15.03
CA ARG A 45 1.52 -10.33 -13.79
C ARG A 45 0.60 -9.14 -13.99
N ARG A 46 -0.17 -8.82 -12.95
CA ARG A 46 -1.04 -7.63 -12.93
C ARG A 46 -0.16 -6.39 -12.79
N VAL A 47 -0.21 -5.51 -13.77
CA VAL A 47 0.54 -4.25 -13.79
C VAL A 47 -0.42 -3.08 -13.97
N PHE A 48 -0.08 -1.92 -13.42
CA PHE A 48 -0.91 -0.73 -13.38
C PHE A 48 -0.18 0.44 -14.03
N ASP A 49 -0.82 1.14 -14.98
CA ASP A 49 -0.25 2.33 -15.61
C ASP A 49 -0.69 3.58 -14.84
N THR A 50 0.24 4.17 -14.07
CA THR A 50 -0.05 5.29 -13.16
C THR A 50 -0.32 6.61 -13.89
N LYS A 51 -0.17 6.65 -15.21
CA LYS A 51 -0.46 7.85 -16.03
C LYS A 51 -1.79 7.74 -16.77
N LYS A 52 -2.45 6.58 -16.72
CA LYS A 52 -3.73 6.35 -17.38
C LYS A 52 -4.78 6.01 -16.34
N PRO A 53 -5.87 6.77 -16.25
CA PRO A 53 -6.99 6.36 -15.43
C PRO A 53 -7.57 5.06 -15.97
N ARG A 54 -8.26 4.31 -15.11
CA ARG A 54 -9.07 3.16 -15.52
C ARG A 54 -10.13 3.62 -16.54
N GLU A 55 -10.48 2.78 -17.51
CA GLU A 55 -11.41 3.12 -18.60
C GLU A 55 -12.78 3.62 -18.10
N ASP A 56 -13.23 3.08 -16.96
CA ASP A 56 -14.52 3.44 -16.33
C ASP A 56 -14.44 4.76 -15.52
N SER A 57 -13.24 5.28 -15.28
CA SER A 57 -13.00 6.52 -14.51
C SER A 57 -12.62 7.65 -15.46
N VAL A 58 -13.55 8.58 -15.68
CA VAL A 58 -13.38 9.69 -16.64
C VAL A 58 -12.58 10.86 -16.04
N ASP A 59 -12.19 10.79 -14.77
CA ASP A 59 -11.68 11.96 -14.05
C ASP A 59 -10.15 12.07 -14.04
N GLN A 60 -9.64 13.26 -14.39
CA GLN A 60 -8.24 13.67 -14.20
C GLN A 60 -7.80 13.58 -12.74
N GLU A 61 -8.72 13.67 -11.77
CA GLU A 61 -8.42 13.49 -10.35
C GLU A 61 -7.82 12.10 -10.06
N SER A 62 -8.23 11.07 -10.80
CA SER A 62 -7.75 9.68 -10.65
C SER A 62 -6.23 9.58 -10.77
N VAL A 63 -5.63 10.30 -11.72
CA VAL A 63 -4.17 10.29 -11.93
C VAL A 63 -3.45 10.96 -10.76
N SER A 64 -4.02 12.02 -10.20
CA SER A 64 -3.49 12.71 -9.01
C SER A 64 -3.57 11.84 -7.76
N ILE A 65 -4.68 11.14 -7.56
CA ILE A 65 -4.86 10.16 -6.46
C ILE A 65 -3.79 9.08 -6.56
N VAL A 66 -3.65 8.43 -7.72
CA VAL A 66 -2.65 7.38 -7.95
C VAL A 66 -1.23 7.91 -7.72
N ALA A 67 -0.91 9.12 -8.19
CA ALA A 67 0.41 9.70 -7.99
C ALA A 67 0.75 9.92 -6.50
N LYS A 68 -0.24 10.37 -5.70
CA LYS A 68 -0.09 10.51 -4.24
C LYS A 68 0.07 9.16 -3.56
N ALA A 69 -0.72 8.17 -3.95
CA ALA A 69 -0.68 6.81 -3.43
C ALA A 69 0.69 6.15 -3.69
N VAL A 70 1.19 6.23 -4.92
CA VAL A 70 2.53 5.74 -5.29
C VAL A 70 3.59 6.41 -4.45
N ARG A 71 3.52 7.74 -4.31
CA ARG A 71 4.50 8.49 -3.50
C ARG A 71 4.45 8.10 -2.03
N TYR A 72 3.26 7.90 -1.47
CA TYR A 72 3.08 7.44 -0.10
C TYR A 72 3.75 6.07 0.11
N ILE A 73 3.49 5.11 -0.78
CA ILE A 73 4.07 3.77 -0.73
C ILE A 73 5.60 3.80 -0.87
N GLU A 74 6.13 4.61 -1.80
CA GLU A 74 7.57 4.83 -1.96
C GLU A 74 8.23 5.35 -0.66
N LEU A 75 7.54 6.22 0.08
CA LEU A 75 8.01 6.75 1.36
C LEU A 75 7.92 5.75 2.52
N ARG A 76 6.88 4.91 2.56
CA ARG A 76 6.75 3.82 3.56
C ARG A 76 7.81 2.74 3.35
N GLY A 77 8.17 2.46 2.10
CA GLY A 77 9.28 1.59 1.73
C GLY A 77 9.17 0.20 2.38
N LYS A 78 10.19 -0.19 3.16
CA LYS A 78 10.29 -1.52 3.79
C LYS A 78 9.33 -1.75 4.96
N ALA A 79 8.59 -0.74 5.39
CA ALA A 79 7.59 -0.89 6.44
C ALA A 79 6.33 -1.65 5.95
N LEU A 80 6.12 -1.70 4.64
CA LEU A 80 4.97 -2.36 4.04
C LEU A 80 5.18 -3.87 3.93
N PRO A 81 4.10 -4.67 4.04
CA PRO A 81 4.16 -6.11 3.85
C PRO A 81 4.30 -6.54 2.38
N TYR A 82 4.41 -5.58 1.44
CA TYR A 82 4.60 -5.80 0.01
C TYR A 82 5.62 -4.80 -0.54
N ARG A 83 6.10 -5.03 -1.77
CA ARG A 83 6.98 -4.09 -2.48
C ARG A 83 6.28 -3.55 -3.73
N LEU A 84 6.33 -2.23 -3.90
CA LEU A 84 5.94 -1.60 -5.16
C LEU A 84 7.15 -1.57 -6.10
N GLN A 85 7.06 -2.30 -7.19
CA GLN A 85 8.03 -2.27 -8.26
C GLN A 85 7.59 -1.32 -9.36
N ARG A 86 8.55 -0.80 -10.12
CA ARG A 86 8.29 0.23 -11.13
C ARG A 86 9.18 0.07 -12.36
N SER A 87 8.57 0.26 -13.53
CA SER A 87 9.25 0.46 -14.82
C SER A 87 8.53 1.58 -15.58
N GLY A 88 9.12 2.78 -15.57
CA GLY A 88 8.48 3.96 -16.15
C GLY A 88 7.19 4.36 -15.41
N SER A 89 6.06 4.37 -16.12
CA SER A 89 4.72 4.58 -15.52
C SER A 89 4.03 3.29 -15.10
N LEU A 90 4.60 2.12 -15.39
CA LEU A 90 4.03 0.84 -15.00
C LEU A 90 4.53 0.47 -13.61
N VAL A 91 3.60 0.10 -12.74
CA VAL A 91 3.89 -0.41 -11.40
C VAL A 91 3.22 -1.75 -11.14
N TRP A 92 3.80 -2.55 -10.25
CA TRP A 92 3.18 -3.80 -9.77
C TRP A 92 3.57 -4.06 -8.32
N PHE A 93 2.74 -4.83 -7.64
CA PHE A 93 2.98 -5.24 -6.27
C PHE A 93 3.62 -6.63 -6.26
N GLU A 94 4.72 -6.77 -5.53
CA GLU A 94 5.31 -8.05 -5.18
C GLU A 94 5.01 -8.36 -3.73
N GLU A 95 4.30 -9.46 -3.52
CA GLU A 95 4.13 -10.03 -2.18
C GLU A 95 5.44 -10.74 -1.79
N PRO A 96 5.82 -10.73 -0.50
CA PRO A 96 6.88 -11.58 -0.01
C PRO A 96 6.54 -13.04 -0.30
N GLU A 97 7.53 -13.82 -0.72
CA GLU A 97 7.32 -15.26 -0.87
C GLU A 97 6.84 -15.85 0.46
N PRO A 98 5.86 -16.76 0.46
CA PRO A 98 5.46 -17.43 1.67
C PRO A 98 6.69 -18.11 2.25
N ALA A 99 7.01 -17.82 3.52
CA ALA A 99 8.07 -18.52 4.21
C ALA A 99 7.75 -20.02 4.14
N ILE A 100 8.55 -20.77 3.39
CA ILE A 100 8.40 -22.22 3.28
C ILE A 100 8.66 -22.78 4.68
N SER A 101 7.61 -23.09 5.43
CA SER A 101 7.74 -23.81 6.68
C SER A 101 7.99 -25.27 6.34
N PHE A 102 9.25 -25.70 6.38
CA PHE A 102 9.56 -27.12 6.46
C PHE A 102 9.13 -27.60 7.85
N ALA A 103 7.90 -28.09 7.95
CA ALA A 103 7.52 -28.94 9.08
C ALA A 103 8.28 -30.26 8.90
N GLY A 104 9.32 -30.45 9.71
CA GLY A 104 10.03 -31.72 9.86
C GLY A 104 9.29 -32.69 10.77
#